data_AF-A0A4V2YF29-F1
#
_entry.id   AF-A0A4V2YF29-F1
#
_cell.length_a   1.000
_cell.length_b   1.000
_cell.length_c   1.000
_cell.angle_alpha   90.00
_cell.angle_beta   90.00
_cell.angle_gamma   90.00
#
_symmetry.space_group_name_H-M   'P 1'
#
loop_
_entity.id
_entity.type
_entity.pdbx_description
1 polymer ?
#
loop_
_entity_poly.entity_id
_entity_poly.type
_entity_poly.pdbx_seq_one_letter_code
_entity_poly.pdbx_strand_id
1 'polypeptide(L)'
;MTSIDRTAYPRFGRVVSARELAEVFTPTDAEVEWARGRTQDEHHLLALAVWLKSQCSRSLHREPASVARMTNVSLPLLWLSGPTGVGKSTVGWEVFAQLSRAGVKTAFVDADQISLCHPMPEGLTHRLRARNLAAISPHFRQEGVQCLVLAGFVDTPEEVREYTALLPEAAFTVCRLRVDSAELKERFLARGWRPDLVQEAVIEAEALERSNYADVCVDTGGLGVSEAARLVCKRVGGWPGPLPPATLHSVVDRQNHPTSQADAAPASAPVPVLWLSGATAVGKSTVGYEIFMQIYRTGVRAAYVDVKQIGALRPTAEDDVLSHRLKARNLAAIWAEYRAAGAQCLVISGEADSDDTLRGYAELLPDVALTVCRLHAEPATLAERVAQRGQGGGPTIPGDELRGLGSDALHRIAERAAHEAKTLDSASAGDLRVDTDGRSVQEVAADVRARGDNWPKLFP
;
A
#
# COMPACT_ATOMS: atom_id res chain seq x y z
N MET A 1 -21.96 5.54 16.71
CA MET A 1 -21.82 5.83 15.27
C MET A 1 -20.35 5.71 14.93
N THR A 2 -20.05 4.72 14.11
CA THR A 2 -18.78 4.07 13.77
C THR A 2 -17.89 4.92 12.86
N SER A 3 -16.62 5.18 13.24
CA SER A 3 -15.61 5.77 12.34
C SER A 3 -14.38 4.89 12.20
N ILE A 4 -13.82 4.92 11.00
CA ILE A 4 -12.81 4.05 10.41
C ILE A 4 -11.55 4.87 10.12
N ASP A 5 -10.45 4.43 10.72
CA ASP A 5 -9.05 4.86 10.53
C ASP A 5 -8.45 4.48 9.18
N ARG A 6 -7.28 5.02 8.77
CA ARG A 6 -6.41 6.12 9.25
C ARG A 6 -5.50 6.46 8.05
N THR A 7 -6.10 7.06 7.03
CA THR A 7 -5.45 7.89 5.99
C THR A 7 -6.32 9.11 5.87
N ALA A 8 -5.87 10.32 6.26
CA ALA A 8 -6.70 11.53 6.15
C ALA A 8 -8.13 11.48 6.77
N TYR A 9 -8.53 10.40 7.47
CA TYR A 9 -9.90 10.12 7.97
C TYR A 9 -9.86 9.16 9.21
N PRO A 10 -10.77 9.28 10.22
CA PRO A 10 -10.54 8.91 11.66
C PRO A 10 -11.21 7.61 12.23
N ARG A 11 -10.62 6.91 13.25
CA ARG A 11 -11.17 5.76 14.07
C ARG A 11 -12.03 6.18 15.27
N PHE A 12 -12.96 5.29 15.66
CA PHE A 12 -13.56 5.17 17.00
C PHE A 12 -13.42 3.75 17.61
N GLY A 13 -13.78 3.58 18.90
CA GLY A 13 -13.08 2.71 19.87
C GLY A 13 -13.68 1.39 20.38
N ARG A 14 -12.85 0.74 21.22
CA ARG A 14 -12.86 -0.64 21.76
C ARG A 14 -14.04 -1.02 22.67
N VAL A 15 -14.77 -2.10 22.34
CA VAL A 15 -15.33 -3.07 23.32
C VAL A 15 -15.40 -4.47 22.67
N VAL A 16 -14.76 -5.47 23.27
CA VAL A 16 -14.87 -6.90 22.87
C VAL A 16 -16.07 -7.52 23.56
N SER A 17 -16.91 -8.28 22.84
CA SER A 17 -18.06 -8.94 23.44
C SER A 17 -17.66 -10.26 24.14
N ALA A 18 -18.36 -10.62 25.22
CA ALA A 18 -18.13 -11.90 25.91
C ALA A 18 -18.35 -13.12 25.01
N ARG A 19 -19.21 -12.97 23.99
CA ARG A 19 -19.46 -14.01 22.99
C ARG A 19 -18.25 -14.26 22.08
N GLU A 20 -17.56 -13.20 21.64
CA GLU A 20 -16.35 -13.32 20.83
C GLU A 20 -15.19 -13.95 21.62
N LEU A 21 -15.05 -13.61 22.91
CA LEU A 21 -14.06 -14.27 23.77
C LEU A 21 -14.39 -15.77 23.93
N ALA A 22 -15.67 -16.12 24.09
CA ALA A 22 -16.09 -17.52 24.21
C ALA A 22 -15.86 -18.29 22.90
N GLU A 23 -16.21 -17.73 21.74
CA GLU A 23 -16.04 -18.40 20.44
C GLU A 23 -14.56 -18.62 20.08
N VAL A 24 -13.66 -17.70 20.44
CA VAL A 24 -12.23 -17.79 20.12
C VAL A 24 -11.46 -18.68 21.11
N PHE A 25 -11.79 -18.64 22.40
CA PHE A 25 -11.01 -19.31 23.45
C PHE A 25 -11.65 -20.60 24.00
N THR A 26 -12.82 -21.01 23.52
CA THR A 26 -13.42 -22.31 23.89
C THR A 26 -12.93 -23.40 22.92
N PRO A 27 -12.25 -24.45 23.39
CA PRO A 27 -11.95 -25.62 22.58
C PRO A 27 -13.22 -26.30 22.05
N THR A 28 -13.24 -26.62 20.76
CA THR A 28 -14.29 -27.42 20.14
C THR A 28 -14.13 -28.90 20.53
N ASP A 29 -15.21 -29.67 20.45
CA ASP A 29 -15.18 -31.10 20.80
C ASP A 29 -14.12 -31.88 20.00
N ALA A 30 -13.93 -31.54 18.73
CA ALA A 30 -12.90 -32.13 17.87
C ALA A 30 -11.47 -31.82 18.34
N GLU A 31 -11.21 -30.60 18.82
CA GLU A 31 -9.90 -30.21 19.35
C GLU A 31 -9.61 -30.89 20.70
N VAL A 32 -10.65 -31.04 21.54
CA VAL A 32 -10.55 -31.76 22.82
C VAL A 32 -10.28 -33.24 22.60
N GLU A 33 -10.98 -33.87 21.64
CA GLU A 33 -10.79 -35.27 21.29
C GLU A 33 -9.39 -35.52 20.72
N TRP A 34 -8.92 -34.63 19.83
CA TRP A 34 -7.56 -34.67 19.30
C TRP A 34 -6.50 -34.53 20.40
N ALA A 35 -6.68 -33.57 21.32
CA ALA A 35 -5.72 -33.34 22.39
C ALA A 35 -5.70 -34.53 23.36
N ARG A 36 -6.86 -35.14 23.66
CA ARG A 36 -6.98 -36.33 24.50
C ARG A 36 -6.28 -37.54 23.86
N GLY A 37 -6.32 -37.68 22.54
CA GLY A 37 -5.55 -38.71 21.82
C GLY A 37 -4.02 -38.49 21.82
N ARG A 38 -3.55 -37.31 22.26
CA ARG A 38 -2.13 -36.91 22.26
C ARG A 38 -1.52 -36.78 23.66
N THR A 39 -2.32 -36.92 24.72
CA THR A 39 -1.88 -36.75 26.11
C THR A 39 -2.36 -37.90 26.98
N GLN A 40 -1.54 -38.33 27.94
CA GLN A 40 -1.88 -39.42 28.87
C GLN A 40 -2.32 -38.96 30.26
N ASP A 41 -2.32 -37.64 30.52
CA ASP A 41 -2.61 -37.01 31.82
C ASP A 41 -3.49 -35.77 31.61
N GLU A 42 -4.45 -35.52 32.50
CA GLU A 42 -5.37 -34.38 32.45
C GLU A 42 -4.66 -33.01 32.57
N HIS A 43 -3.56 -32.92 33.31
CA HIS A 43 -2.76 -31.70 33.39
C HIS A 43 -2.09 -31.38 32.05
N HIS A 44 -1.59 -32.40 31.35
CA HIS A 44 -1.01 -32.24 30.02
C HIS A 44 -2.07 -31.96 28.95
N LEU A 45 -3.27 -32.52 29.09
CA LEU A 45 -4.42 -32.23 28.24
C LEU A 45 -4.80 -30.75 28.32
N LEU A 46 -4.93 -30.23 29.55
CA LEU A 46 -5.24 -28.81 29.78
C LEU A 46 -4.14 -27.91 29.22
N ALA A 47 -2.88 -28.22 29.50
CA ALA A 47 -1.75 -27.45 28.97
C ALA A 47 -1.71 -27.44 27.44
N LEU A 48 -1.95 -28.59 26.80
CA LEU A 48 -1.97 -28.72 25.34
C LEU A 48 -3.18 -28.00 24.73
N ALA A 49 -4.36 -28.06 25.34
CA ALA A 49 -5.54 -27.33 24.87
C ALA A 49 -5.36 -25.80 24.95
N VAL A 50 -4.77 -25.31 26.04
CA VAL A 50 -4.38 -23.90 26.20
C VAL A 50 -3.32 -23.52 25.16
N TRP A 51 -2.36 -24.40 24.90
CA TRP A 51 -1.32 -24.18 23.90
C TRP A 51 -1.89 -24.13 22.49
N LEU A 52 -2.82 -25.02 22.12
CA LEU A 52 -3.50 -24.99 20.82
C LEU A 52 -4.27 -23.68 20.60
N LYS A 53 -5.00 -23.19 21.60
CA LYS A 53 -5.74 -21.92 21.46
C LYS A 53 -4.82 -20.70 21.44
N SER A 54 -3.64 -20.78 22.06
CA SER A 54 -2.60 -19.75 21.94
C SER A 54 -1.77 -19.85 20.65
N GLN A 55 -1.72 -21.02 19.99
CA GLN A 55 -0.95 -21.28 18.76
C GLN A 55 -1.76 -21.36 17.47
N CYS A 56 -3.08 -21.52 17.46
CA CYS A 56 -3.89 -21.30 16.25
C CYS A 56 -3.83 -19.83 15.76
N SER A 57 -3.28 -18.92 16.57
CA SER A 57 -2.85 -17.57 16.16
C SER A 57 -1.49 -17.55 15.42
N ARG A 58 -0.70 -18.62 15.50
CA ARG A 58 0.70 -18.74 15.05
C ARG A 58 1.00 -20.15 14.52
N SER A 59 0.75 -20.45 13.24
CA SER A 59 1.59 -21.38 12.45
C SER A 59 1.07 -21.66 11.05
N LEU A 60 1.92 -21.41 10.05
CA LEU A 60 2.20 -22.33 8.94
C LEU A 60 3.69 -22.15 8.56
N HIS A 61 4.60 -22.93 9.16
CA HIS A 61 5.93 -23.17 8.59
C HIS A 61 6.34 -24.64 8.77
N ARG A 62 6.87 -25.19 7.68
CA ARG A 62 7.42 -26.55 7.52
C ARG A 62 8.86 -26.36 6.99
N GLU A 63 9.84 -27.02 7.60
CA GLU A 63 11.25 -27.00 7.14
C GLU A 63 11.45 -27.77 5.82
N PRO A 64 12.55 -27.50 5.05
CA PRO A 64 13.76 -28.34 5.18
C PRO A 64 15.14 -27.68 4.87
N ALA A 65 16.17 -28.30 5.47
CA ALA A 65 17.54 -28.62 4.97
C ALA A 65 18.58 -27.51 4.64
N SER A 66 19.82 -27.80 5.07
CA SER A 66 21.01 -26.94 5.03
C SER A 66 21.56 -26.65 3.63
N VAL A 67 21.90 -25.38 3.37
CA VAL A 67 22.83 -24.95 2.31
C VAL A 67 23.74 -23.83 2.83
N ALA A 68 25.01 -23.93 2.43
CA ALA A 68 26.18 -23.06 2.60
C ALA A 68 26.00 -21.65 3.20
N ARG A 69 26.89 -21.30 4.14
CA ARG A 69 27.13 -19.94 4.65
C ARG A 69 27.60 -19.01 3.53
N MET A 70 26.67 -18.40 2.82
CA MET A 70 26.84 -17.06 2.29
C MET A 70 26.54 -16.10 3.44
N THR A 71 27.34 -15.05 3.63
CA THR A 71 27.05 -14.00 4.59
C THR A 71 25.73 -13.33 4.19
N ASN A 72 24.62 -13.82 4.73
CA ASN A 72 23.28 -13.29 4.45
C ASN A 72 23.18 -11.92 5.13
N VAL A 73 23.53 -10.87 4.39
CA VAL A 73 23.23 -9.50 4.81
C VAL A 73 21.71 -9.39 4.73
N SER A 74 21.06 -9.26 5.89
CA SER A 74 19.63 -8.99 6.01
C SER A 74 19.27 -7.73 5.23
N LEU A 75 18.10 -7.70 4.58
CA LEU A 75 17.65 -6.51 3.85
C LEU A 75 17.40 -5.37 4.84
N PRO A 76 18.15 -4.24 4.79
CA PRO A 76 17.87 -3.09 5.64
C PRO A 76 16.49 -2.52 5.32
N LEU A 77 15.65 -2.38 6.34
CA LEU A 77 14.30 -1.84 6.23
C LEU A 77 14.13 -0.70 7.24
N LEU A 78 14.06 0.54 6.73
CA LEU A 78 13.77 1.72 7.55
C LEU A 78 12.26 1.97 7.57
N TRP A 79 11.65 1.87 8.75
CA TRP A 79 10.24 2.20 8.94
C TRP A 79 10.11 3.60 9.56
N LEU A 80 9.61 4.55 8.78
CA LEU A 80 9.22 5.87 9.26
C LEU A 80 7.79 5.85 9.81
N SER A 81 7.69 5.99 11.13
CA SER A 81 6.44 6.06 11.88
C SER A 81 6.25 7.45 12.50
N GLY A 82 5.14 7.64 13.21
CA GLY A 82 4.78 8.91 13.85
C GLY A 82 3.34 9.33 13.57
N PRO A 83 2.90 10.45 14.16
CA PRO A 83 1.51 10.85 14.08
C PRO A 83 1.11 11.27 12.66
N THR A 84 -0.19 11.32 12.42
CA THR A 84 -0.81 11.79 11.19
C THR A 84 -0.42 13.24 10.96
N GLY A 85 0.10 13.55 9.77
CA GLY A 85 0.56 14.90 9.44
C GLY A 85 2.04 15.19 9.77
N VAL A 86 2.75 14.30 10.48
CA VAL A 86 4.16 14.52 10.84
C VAL A 86 5.12 14.53 9.64
N GLY A 87 4.72 13.89 8.52
CA GLY A 87 5.52 13.84 7.29
C GLY A 87 6.16 12.49 6.96
N LYS A 88 5.69 11.37 7.53
CA LYS A 88 6.21 9.99 7.29
C LYS A 88 6.52 9.71 5.82
N SER A 89 5.51 9.79 4.95
CA SER A 89 5.67 9.47 3.53
C SER A 89 6.46 10.52 2.76
N THR A 90 6.42 11.79 3.19
CA THR A 90 7.20 12.88 2.58
C THR A 90 8.70 12.68 2.84
N VAL A 91 9.08 12.45 4.10
CA VAL A 91 10.48 12.20 4.48
C VAL A 91 10.95 10.85 3.93
N GLY A 92 10.10 9.82 3.95
CA GLY A 92 10.44 8.50 3.42
C GLY A 92 10.68 8.50 1.92
N TRP A 93 9.87 9.24 1.16
CA TRP A 93 10.10 9.43 -0.26
C TRP A 93 11.42 10.15 -0.53
N GLU A 94 11.75 11.17 0.26
CA GLU A 94 13.02 11.89 0.09
C GLU A 94 14.23 11.03 0.44
N VAL A 95 14.16 10.18 1.48
CA VAL A 95 15.20 9.17 1.77
C VAL A 95 15.38 8.24 0.56
N PHE A 96 14.28 7.69 0.03
CA PHE A 96 14.28 6.87 -1.19
C PHE A 96 14.92 7.61 -2.36
N ALA A 97 14.56 8.87 -2.59
CA ALA A 97 15.05 9.66 -3.71
C ALA A 97 16.55 10.01 -3.57
N GLN A 98 17.03 10.33 -2.37
CA GLN A 98 18.46 10.59 -2.12
C GLN A 98 19.30 9.34 -2.33
N LEU A 99 18.88 8.19 -1.80
CA LEU A 99 19.60 6.92 -1.98
C LEU A 99 19.60 6.45 -3.44
N SER A 100 18.46 6.58 -4.12
CA SER A 100 18.36 6.27 -5.55
C SER A 100 19.32 7.12 -6.39
N ARG A 101 19.46 8.42 -6.09
CA ARG A 101 20.42 9.31 -6.77
C ARG A 101 21.88 8.96 -6.45
N ALA A 102 22.13 8.37 -5.29
CA ALA A 102 23.44 7.85 -4.91
C ALA A 102 23.73 6.45 -5.51
N GLY A 103 22.84 5.92 -6.36
CA GLY A 103 23.01 4.63 -7.04
C GLY A 103 22.63 3.41 -6.19
N VAL A 104 22.02 3.60 -5.01
CA VAL A 104 21.54 2.49 -4.18
C VAL A 104 20.17 2.04 -4.68
N LYS A 105 20.02 0.76 -5.02
CA LYS A 105 18.73 0.22 -5.47
C LYS A 105 17.75 0.14 -4.31
N THR A 106 16.90 1.16 -4.18
CA THR A 106 16.05 1.42 -3.02
C THR A 106 14.60 1.21 -3.41
N ALA A 107 13.82 0.56 -2.54
CA ALA A 107 12.35 0.50 -2.64
C ALA A 107 11.70 1.47 -1.66
N PHE A 108 10.57 2.07 -2.03
CA PHE A 108 9.70 2.81 -1.15
C PHE A 108 8.32 2.15 -1.11
N VAL A 109 7.78 1.92 0.09
CA VAL A 109 6.44 1.40 0.30
C VAL A 109 5.70 2.31 1.26
N ASP A 110 4.54 2.79 0.84
CA ASP A 110 3.60 3.47 1.73
C ASP A 110 2.60 2.42 2.26
N ALA A 111 2.64 2.19 3.57
CA ALA A 111 1.83 1.17 4.25
C ALA A 111 0.34 1.44 4.10
N ASP A 112 -0.05 2.71 3.99
CA ASP A 112 -1.44 3.06 3.82
C ASP A 112 -1.94 2.61 2.44
N GLN A 113 -1.17 2.87 1.38
CA GLN A 113 -1.51 2.46 0.00
C GLN A 113 -1.74 0.97 -0.13
N ILE A 114 -0.84 0.15 0.43
CA ILE A 114 -0.98 -1.30 0.41
C ILE A 114 -2.05 -1.81 1.36
N SER A 115 -2.89 -0.95 1.97
CA SER A 115 -3.97 -1.35 2.88
C SER A 115 -5.32 -0.72 2.61
N LEU A 116 -5.52 -0.11 1.44
CA LEU A 116 -6.79 0.50 1.04
C LEU A 116 -7.83 -0.56 0.63
N CYS A 117 -8.18 -1.44 1.56
CA CYS A 117 -9.30 -2.37 1.49
C CYS A 117 -10.23 -2.04 2.65
N HIS A 118 -11.45 -1.59 2.38
CA HIS A 118 -12.36 -1.09 3.40
C HIS A 118 -13.84 -1.35 3.04
N PRO A 119 -14.74 -1.55 4.04
CA PRO A 119 -14.45 -1.55 5.48
C PRO A 119 -13.72 -2.82 5.95
N MET A 120 -12.82 -2.65 6.92
CA MET A 120 -12.10 -3.75 7.57
C MET A 120 -12.56 -3.89 9.02
N PRO A 121 -12.69 -5.13 9.53
CA PRO A 121 -12.86 -5.36 10.96
C PRO A 121 -11.74 -4.70 11.76
N GLU A 122 -12.07 -4.25 12.97
CA GLU A 122 -11.09 -3.65 13.87
C GLU A 122 -9.92 -4.60 14.15
N GLY A 123 -8.72 -4.03 14.30
CA GLY A 123 -7.50 -4.78 14.58
C GLY A 123 -6.88 -5.53 13.39
N LEU A 124 -7.57 -5.64 12.24
CA LEU A 124 -7.04 -6.36 11.08
C LEU A 124 -6.19 -5.49 10.13
N THR A 125 -6.18 -4.17 10.29
CA THR A 125 -5.45 -3.27 9.39
C THR A 125 -3.94 -3.50 9.42
N HIS A 126 -3.34 -3.63 10.61
CA HIS A 126 -1.89 -3.89 10.74
C HIS A 126 -1.52 -5.26 10.19
N ARG A 127 -2.33 -6.27 10.48
CA ARG A 127 -2.13 -7.62 9.94
C ARG A 127 -2.21 -7.65 8.41
N LEU A 128 -3.18 -6.94 7.81
CA LEU A 128 -3.28 -6.84 6.35
C LEU A 128 -2.08 -6.12 5.73
N ARG A 129 -1.66 -5.00 6.33
CA ARG A 129 -0.45 -4.25 5.91
C ARG A 129 0.80 -5.13 5.97
N ALA A 130 0.99 -5.84 7.07
CA ALA A 130 2.14 -6.72 7.28
C ALA A 130 2.16 -7.86 6.25
N ARG A 131 1.00 -8.50 6.00
CA ARG A 131 0.84 -9.53 4.97
C ARG A 131 1.12 -9.00 3.57
N ASN A 132 0.59 -7.83 3.22
CA ASN A 132 0.83 -7.20 1.92
C ASN A 132 2.30 -6.82 1.73
N LEU A 133 2.96 -6.26 2.74
CA LEU A 133 4.38 -5.96 2.68
C LEU A 133 5.21 -7.24 2.49
N ALA A 134 4.87 -8.30 3.23
CA ALA A 134 5.50 -9.61 3.08
C ALA A 134 5.28 -10.22 1.69
N ALA A 135 4.09 -10.05 1.11
CA ALA A 135 3.75 -10.59 -0.19
C ALA A 135 4.49 -9.89 -1.35
N ILE A 136 4.77 -8.58 -1.24
CA ILE A 136 5.49 -7.83 -2.29
C ILE A 136 7.02 -7.80 -2.10
N SER A 137 7.52 -8.07 -0.88
CA SER A 137 8.96 -8.08 -0.56
C SER A 137 9.79 -9.00 -1.49
N PRO A 138 9.37 -10.25 -1.79
CA PRO A 138 10.08 -11.12 -2.74
C PRO A 138 10.25 -10.52 -4.13
N HIS A 139 9.30 -9.72 -4.62
CA HIS A 139 9.41 -9.13 -5.95
C HIS A 139 10.46 -8.03 -6.00
N PHE A 140 10.53 -7.18 -4.96
CA PHE A 140 11.64 -6.21 -4.84
C PHE A 140 13.00 -6.92 -4.75
N ARG A 141 13.07 -8.06 -4.08
CA ARG A 141 14.29 -8.88 -4.02
C ARG A 141 14.70 -9.49 -5.35
N GLN A 142 13.74 -9.99 -6.13
CA GLN A 142 14.01 -10.49 -7.48
C GLN A 142 14.61 -9.39 -8.36
N GLU A 143 14.18 -8.16 -8.15
CA GLU A 143 14.73 -6.97 -8.79
C GLU A 143 16.05 -6.49 -8.14
N GLY A 144 16.60 -7.17 -7.13
CA GLY A 144 17.89 -6.81 -6.52
C GLY A 144 17.84 -5.58 -5.62
N VAL A 145 16.71 -5.33 -4.94
CA VAL A 145 16.61 -4.26 -3.93
C VAL A 145 17.70 -4.41 -2.87
N GLN A 146 18.33 -3.29 -2.53
CA GLN A 146 19.39 -3.22 -1.54
C GLN A 146 18.90 -2.69 -0.19
N CYS A 147 17.86 -1.86 -0.18
CA CYS A 147 17.18 -1.45 1.05
C CYS A 147 15.73 -1.02 0.77
N LEU A 148 14.88 -1.07 1.80
CA LEU A 148 13.46 -0.71 1.71
C LEU A 148 13.14 0.39 2.72
N VAL A 149 12.44 1.42 2.27
CA VAL A 149 11.88 2.47 3.11
C VAL A 149 10.38 2.26 3.21
N LEU A 150 9.88 2.00 4.42
CA LEU A 150 8.46 1.85 4.73
C LEU A 150 7.98 3.12 5.43
N ALA A 151 6.95 3.78 4.89
CA ALA A 151 6.25 4.85 5.58
C ALA A 151 4.89 4.36 6.06
N GLY A 152 4.59 4.46 7.36
CA GLY A 152 3.33 3.95 7.88
C GLY A 152 3.13 4.18 9.36
N PHE A 153 1.88 4.23 9.80
CA PHE A 153 1.55 4.31 11.22
C PHE A 153 1.76 2.97 11.92
N VAL A 154 2.27 3.03 13.16
CA VAL A 154 2.36 1.96 14.15
C VAL A 154 2.47 2.63 15.52
N ASP A 155 1.84 2.04 16.54
CA ASP A 155 1.83 2.61 17.89
C ASP A 155 2.27 1.66 19.00
N THR A 156 2.32 0.37 18.73
CA THR A 156 2.63 -0.66 19.74
C THR A 156 3.75 -1.61 19.29
N PRO A 157 4.56 -2.12 20.24
CA PRO A 157 5.53 -3.18 19.93
C PRO A 157 4.87 -4.44 19.36
N GLU A 158 3.64 -4.76 19.75
CA GLU A 158 2.85 -5.88 19.24
C GLU A 158 2.63 -5.75 17.73
N GLU A 159 2.20 -4.57 17.27
CA GLU A 159 2.03 -4.28 15.85
C GLU A 159 3.35 -4.37 15.10
N VAL A 160 4.46 -3.84 15.64
CA VAL A 160 5.79 -4.00 15.00
C VAL A 160 6.14 -5.48 14.83
N ARG A 161 5.84 -6.32 15.84
CA ARG A 161 6.10 -7.76 15.78
C ARG A 161 5.29 -8.49 14.71
N GLU A 162 4.12 -8.00 14.32
CA GLU A 162 3.37 -8.59 13.19
C GLU A 162 4.15 -8.50 11.88
N TYR A 163 4.89 -7.41 11.67
CA TYR A 163 5.71 -7.21 10.47
C TYR A 163 7.01 -7.99 10.55
N THR A 164 7.72 -7.93 11.67
CA THR A 164 9.01 -8.62 11.82
C THR A 164 8.86 -10.14 11.80
N ALA A 165 7.74 -10.69 12.30
CA ALA A 165 7.45 -12.11 12.24
C ALA A 165 7.20 -12.62 10.81
N LEU A 166 6.67 -11.78 9.92
CA LEU A 166 6.41 -12.13 8.52
C LEU A 166 7.61 -11.84 7.60
N LEU A 167 8.61 -11.09 8.08
CA LEU A 167 9.80 -10.68 7.34
C LEU A 167 11.09 -10.91 8.16
N PRO A 168 11.39 -12.16 8.60
CA PRO A 168 12.55 -12.47 9.45
C PRO A 168 13.90 -12.16 8.79
N GLU A 169 13.93 -12.13 7.47
CA GLU A 169 15.04 -11.72 6.61
C GLU A 169 15.44 -10.22 6.64
N ALA A 170 14.59 -9.36 7.18
CA ALA A 170 14.70 -7.91 7.07
C ALA A 170 15.19 -7.34 8.40
N ALA A 171 16.19 -6.48 8.34
CA ALA A 171 16.66 -5.73 9.49
C ALA A 171 15.82 -4.46 9.64
N PHE A 172 14.78 -4.54 10.47
CA PHE A 172 13.92 -3.40 10.76
C PHE A 172 14.67 -2.36 11.60
N THR A 173 14.46 -1.09 11.25
CA THR A 173 14.79 0.06 12.07
C THR A 173 13.58 0.98 12.09
N VAL A 174 12.88 1.03 13.23
CA VAL A 174 11.68 1.84 13.41
C VAL A 174 12.07 3.22 13.92
N CYS A 175 11.90 4.22 13.06
CA CYS A 175 12.20 5.62 13.34
C CYS A 175 10.92 6.42 13.46
N ARG A 176 10.59 6.84 14.68
CA ARG A 176 9.45 7.71 14.97
C ARG A 176 9.78 9.16 14.70
N LEU A 177 9.11 9.76 13.73
CA LEU A 177 9.15 11.20 13.50
C LEU A 177 8.26 11.92 14.54
N ARG A 178 8.74 13.08 15.00
CA ARG A 178 7.96 14.01 15.82
C ARG A 178 8.16 15.45 15.34
N VAL A 179 7.20 16.29 15.69
CA VAL A 179 7.23 17.76 15.60
C VAL A 179 6.41 18.31 16.76
N ASP A 180 6.58 19.60 17.07
CA ASP A 180 5.71 20.26 18.04
C ASP A 180 4.24 20.28 17.59
N SER A 181 3.31 20.27 18.55
CA SER A 181 1.87 20.24 18.29
C SER A 181 1.38 21.44 17.47
N ALA A 182 1.98 22.62 17.58
CA ALA A 182 1.63 23.78 16.76
C ALA A 182 2.00 23.53 15.28
N GLU A 183 3.23 23.07 15.03
CA GLU A 183 3.68 22.74 13.68
C GLU A 183 2.92 21.55 13.08
N LEU A 184 2.55 20.55 13.90
CA LEU A 184 1.71 19.43 13.46
C LEU A 184 0.36 19.93 12.95
N LYS A 185 -0.29 20.86 13.68
CA LYS A 185 -1.56 21.47 13.30
C LYS A 185 -1.42 22.24 11.98
N GLU A 186 -0.36 23.03 11.84
CA GLU A 186 -0.08 23.78 10.61
C GLU A 186 0.12 22.86 9.41
N ARG A 187 0.97 21.82 9.54
CA ARG A 187 1.19 20.82 8.49
C ARG A 187 -0.09 20.09 8.11
N PHE A 188 -0.93 19.74 9.09
CA PHE A 188 -2.20 19.05 8.88
C PHE A 188 -3.18 19.90 8.06
N LEU A 189 -3.35 21.18 8.44
CA LEU A 189 -4.26 22.10 7.76
C LEU A 189 -3.74 22.51 6.38
N ALA A 190 -2.43 22.76 6.24
CA ALA A 190 -1.80 23.09 4.96
C ALA A 190 -1.95 21.96 3.92
N ARG A 191 -2.11 20.71 4.38
CA ARG A 191 -2.40 19.56 3.51
C ARG A 191 -3.85 19.53 2.99
N GLY A 192 -4.71 20.42 3.48
CA GLY A 192 -6.13 20.49 3.10
C GLY A 192 -6.99 19.39 3.74
N TRP A 193 -6.51 18.78 4.82
CA TRP A 193 -7.30 17.81 5.57
C TRP A 193 -8.37 18.48 6.43
N ARG A 194 -9.38 17.69 6.79
CA ARG A 194 -10.54 18.12 7.58
C ARG A 194 -10.12 18.74 8.92
N PRO A 195 -10.39 20.06 9.14
CA PRO A 195 -9.93 20.75 10.35
C PRO A 195 -10.44 20.13 11.66
N ASP A 196 -11.59 19.46 11.64
CA ASP A 196 -12.16 18.79 12.81
C ASP A 196 -11.32 17.59 13.30
N LEU A 197 -10.46 17.03 12.45
CA LEU A 197 -9.61 15.88 12.79
C LEU A 197 -8.23 16.30 13.33
N VAL A 198 -7.92 17.59 13.37
CA VAL A 198 -6.59 18.06 13.78
C VAL A 198 -6.28 17.72 15.24
N GLN A 199 -7.29 17.76 16.12
CA GLN A 199 -7.10 17.44 17.54
C GLN A 199 -6.81 15.95 17.74
N GLU A 200 -7.39 15.08 16.92
CA GLU A 200 -7.09 13.65 16.96
C GLU A 200 -5.63 13.37 16.60
N ALA A 201 -5.08 14.07 15.60
CA ALA A 201 -3.66 13.96 15.25
C ALA A 201 -2.73 14.40 16.40
N VAL A 202 -3.14 15.42 17.18
CA VAL A 202 -2.40 15.87 18.36
C VAL A 202 -2.49 14.85 19.49
N ILE A 203 -3.69 14.31 19.76
CA ILE A 203 -3.89 13.23 20.75
C ILE A 203 -3.06 12.00 20.37
N GLU A 204 -3.02 11.65 19.08
CA GLU A 204 -2.17 10.58 18.56
C GLU A 204 -0.69 10.87 18.82
N ALA A 205 -0.21 12.09 18.56
CA ALA A 205 1.17 12.49 18.85
C ALA A 205 1.51 12.33 20.34
N GLU A 206 0.64 12.80 21.23
CA GLU A 206 0.79 12.68 22.68
C GLU A 206 0.74 11.23 23.18
N ALA A 207 -0.07 10.38 22.54
CA ALA A 207 -0.11 8.95 22.81
C ALA A 207 1.20 8.26 22.42
N LEU A 208 1.74 8.61 21.25
CA LEU A 208 3.00 8.05 20.76
C LEU A 208 4.17 8.42 21.66
N GLU A 209 4.20 9.62 22.26
CA GLU A 209 5.25 10.04 23.23
C GLU A 209 5.36 9.10 24.44
N ARG A 210 4.28 8.40 24.79
CA ARG A 210 4.24 7.42 25.90
C ARG A 210 4.57 5.99 25.48
N SER A 211 4.78 5.74 24.18
CA SER A 211 5.05 4.40 23.65
C SER A 211 6.54 4.14 23.44
N ASN A 212 6.94 2.87 23.53
CA ASN A 212 8.33 2.41 23.42
C ASN A 212 8.57 1.50 22.19
N TYR A 213 7.72 1.58 21.17
CA TYR A 213 7.80 0.73 19.98
C TYR A 213 8.95 1.09 19.02
N ALA A 214 9.47 2.32 19.08
CA ALA A 214 10.43 2.84 18.12
C ALA A 214 11.88 2.70 18.63
N ASP A 215 12.79 2.35 17.73
CA ASP A 215 14.23 2.26 18.02
C ASP A 215 14.85 3.65 18.20
N VAL A 216 14.38 4.62 17.41
CA VAL A 216 14.87 6.00 17.42
C VAL A 216 13.69 6.96 17.26
N CYS A 217 13.74 8.09 17.98
CA CYS A 217 12.85 9.22 17.74
C CYS A 217 13.63 10.41 17.16
N VAL A 218 13.11 11.00 16.08
CA VAL A 218 13.74 12.12 15.37
C VAL A 218 12.77 13.30 15.33
N ASP A 219 13.21 14.42 15.89
CA ASP A 219 12.52 15.70 15.75
C ASP A 219 12.83 16.33 14.39
N THR A 220 11.78 16.63 13.63
CA THR A 220 11.87 17.21 12.29
C THR A 220 11.24 18.60 12.21
N GLY A 221 10.96 19.21 13.37
CA GLY A 221 10.36 20.53 13.46
C GLY A 221 11.27 21.60 12.85
N GLY A 222 10.68 22.50 12.06
CA GLY A 222 11.39 23.58 11.37
C GLY A 222 12.37 23.15 10.27
N LEU A 223 12.52 21.85 9.99
CA LEU A 223 13.43 21.35 8.96
C LEU A 223 12.77 21.27 7.59
N GLY A 224 13.52 21.62 6.55
CA GLY A 224 13.16 21.27 5.17
C GLY A 224 13.20 19.76 4.95
N VAL A 225 12.40 19.25 4.01
CA VAL A 225 12.26 17.80 3.74
C VAL A 225 13.61 17.11 3.50
N SER A 226 14.49 17.72 2.69
CA SER A 226 15.81 17.18 2.37
C SER A 226 16.76 17.14 3.57
N GLU A 227 16.63 18.09 4.50
CA GLU A 227 17.39 18.11 5.76
C GLU A 227 16.85 17.09 6.75
N ALA A 228 15.52 16.97 6.88
CA ALA A 228 14.88 15.96 7.71
C ALA A 228 15.28 14.53 7.29
N ALA A 229 15.31 14.23 5.98
CA ALA A 229 15.75 12.93 5.47
C ALA A 229 17.21 12.62 5.83
N ARG A 230 18.12 13.59 5.67
CA ARG A 230 19.53 13.44 6.08
C ARG A 230 19.68 13.25 7.59
N LEU A 231 18.91 14.00 8.38
CA LEU A 231 18.90 13.87 9.83
C LEU A 231 18.43 12.47 10.26
N VAL A 232 17.35 11.96 9.66
CA VAL A 232 16.85 10.60 9.92
C VAL A 232 17.94 9.58 9.68
N CYS A 233 18.52 9.51 8.48
CA CYS A 233 19.57 8.53 8.15
C CYS A 233 20.77 8.64 9.10
N LYS A 234 21.16 9.85 9.50
CA LYS A 234 22.22 10.08 10.48
C LYS A 234 21.86 9.54 11.87
N ARG A 235 20.62 9.76 12.34
CA ARG A 235 20.18 9.34 13.67
C ARG A 235 19.95 7.84 13.80
N VAL A 236 19.60 7.17 12.71
CA VAL A 236 19.51 5.70 12.66
C VAL A 236 20.86 5.03 12.37
N GLY A 237 21.98 5.66 12.75
CA GLY A 237 23.32 5.06 12.67
C GLY A 237 23.95 5.05 11.27
N GLY A 238 23.57 5.97 10.39
CA GLY A 238 24.12 6.03 9.02
C GLY A 238 23.47 5.00 8.07
N TRP A 239 22.19 4.72 8.28
CA TRP A 239 21.40 3.82 7.44
C TRP A 239 21.50 4.18 5.94
N PRO A 240 21.59 3.21 5.00
CA PRO A 240 21.32 1.77 5.16
C PRO A 240 22.51 0.90 5.65
N GLY A 241 23.67 1.49 5.94
CA GLY A 241 24.84 0.72 6.40
C GLY A 241 25.34 -0.28 5.35
N PRO A 242 25.86 -1.47 5.75
CA PRO A 242 26.27 -2.52 4.82
C PRO A 242 25.09 -3.00 3.97
N LEU A 243 25.22 -2.87 2.65
CA LEU A 243 24.21 -3.28 1.69
C LEU A 243 24.42 -4.72 1.24
N PRO A 244 23.34 -5.49 1.00
CA PRO A 244 23.46 -6.74 0.27
C PRO A 244 23.98 -6.46 -1.14
N PRO A 245 24.68 -7.43 -1.77
CA PRO A 245 25.11 -7.30 -3.15
C PRO A 245 23.91 -7.04 -4.04
N ALA A 246 24.07 -6.12 -5.01
CA ALA A 246 23.09 -5.90 -6.07
C ALA A 246 23.13 -7.10 -7.04
N THR A 247 22.68 -8.26 -6.58
CA THR A 247 22.59 -9.44 -7.43
C THR A 247 21.38 -9.29 -8.33
N LEU A 248 21.61 -9.03 -9.62
CA LEU A 248 20.64 -9.34 -10.67
C LEU A 248 20.52 -10.86 -10.71
N HIS A 249 19.49 -11.42 -10.11
CA HIS A 249 19.15 -12.81 -10.41
C HIS A 249 18.60 -12.83 -11.83
N SER A 250 19.43 -13.25 -12.79
CA SER A 250 18.93 -13.71 -14.09
C SER A 250 18.04 -14.93 -13.84
N VAL A 251 16.75 -14.71 -13.69
CA VAL A 251 15.81 -15.81 -13.54
C VAL A 251 15.57 -16.38 -14.93
N VAL A 252 16.25 -17.50 -15.20
CA VAL A 252 15.70 -18.55 -16.07
C VAL A 252 14.28 -18.80 -15.59
N ASP A 253 13.33 -18.56 -16.48
CA ASP A 253 11.90 -18.72 -16.32
C ASP A 253 11.57 -20.04 -15.60
N ARG A 254 11.47 -19.99 -14.27
CA ARG A 254 10.86 -21.04 -13.48
C ARG A 254 9.49 -20.54 -13.11
N GLN A 255 8.56 -20.79 -14.04
CA GLN A 255 7.14 -20.93 -13.78
C GLN A 255 6.92 -21.97 -12.68
N ASN A 256 7.19 -21.61 -11.43
CA ASN A 256 6.70 -22.31 -10.26
C ASN A 256 5.64 -21.41 -9.62
N HIS A 257 4.49 -21.32 -10.29
CA HIS A 257 3.26 -21.14 -9.55
C HIS A 257 3.08 -22.38 -8.68
N PRO A 258 2.96 -22.28 -7.35
CA PRO A 258 2.23 -23.30 -6.64
C PRO A 258 0.79 -23.18 -7.13
N THR A 259 0.43 -23.97 -8.15
CA THR A 259 -0.96 -24.33 -8.41
C THR A 259 -1.44 -25.09 -7.19
N SER A 260 -1.90 -24.35 -6.19
CA SER A 260 -2.93 -24.87 -5.29
C SER A 260 -4.15 -25.08 -6.16
N GLN A 261 -4.30 -26.29 -6.71
CA GLN A 261 -5.62 -26.83 -7.02
C GLN A 261 -6.36 -26.91 -5.69
N ALA A 262 -6.95 -25.79 -5.29
CA ALA A 262 -8.03 -25.80 -4.33
C ALA A 262 -9.20 -26.47 -5.04
N ASP A 263 -9.76 -27.49 -4.41
CA ASP A 263 -10.98 -28.15 -4.84
C ASP A 263 -11.99 -27.12 -5.36
N ALA A 264 -12.56 -27.38 -6.53
CA ALA A 264 -13.47 -26.48 -7.23
C ALA A 264 -14.70 -26.16 -6.34
N ALA A 265 -14.60 -25.07 -5.60
CA ALA A 265 -15.73 -24.35 -5.07
C ALA A 265 -16.60 -23.88 -6.25
N PRO A 266 -17.93 -23.81 -6.11
CA PRO A 266 -18.80 -23.39 -7.20
C PRO A 266 -18.32 -22.07 -7.80
N ALA A 267 -18.24 -21.99 -9.14
CA ALA A 267 -17.74 -20.85 -9.88
C ALA A 267 -18.42 -19.57 -9.40
N SER A 268 -17.74 -18.80 -8.55
CA SER A 268 -18.22 -17.49 -8.12
C SER A 268 -18.16 -16.56 -9.32
N ALA A 269 -19.14 -15.68 -9.46
CA ALA A 269 -19.11 -14.65 -10.49
C ALA A 269 -17.77 -13.89 -10.46
N PRO A 270 -17.21 -13.50 -11.62
CA PRO A 270 -15.94 -12.80 -11.69
C PRO A 270 -16.03 -11.48 -10.92
N VAL A 271 -14.99 -11.15 -10.17
CA VAL A 271 -14.97 -9.97 -9.30
C VAL A 271 -14.78 -8.71 -10.13
N PRO A 272 -15.62 -7.67 -9.97
CA PRO A 272 -15.48 -6.44 -10.73
C PRO A 272 -14.17 -5.71 -10.42
N VAL A 273 -13.42 -5.38 -11.47
CA VAL A 273 -12.20 -4.56 -11.40
C VAL A 273 -12.36 -3.36 -12.32
N LEU A 274 -12.21 -2.14 -11.80
CA LEU A 274 -12.23 -0.92 -12.59
C LEU A 274 -10.81 -0.36 -12.67
N TRP A 275 -10.26 -0.22 -13.87
CA TRP A 275 -8.99 0.43 -14.12
C TRP A 275 -9.18 1.83 -14.68
N LEU A 276 -8.70 2.85 -13.96
CA LEU A 276 -8.66 4.23 -14.44
C LEU A 276 -7.32 4.55 -15.08
N SER A 277 -7.36 4.78 -16.39
CA SER A 277 -6.22 5.15 -17.22
C SER A 277 -6.35 6.55 -17.81
N GLY A 278 -5.33 7.01 -18.53
CA GLY A 278 -5.28 8.31 -19.17
C GLY A 278 -3.97 9.04 -18.92
N ALA A 279 -3.81 10.20 -19.56
CA ALA A 279 -2.58 10.98 -19.54
C ALA A 279 -2.16 11.46 -18.12
N THR A 280 -0.92 11.92 -18.01
CA THR A 280 -0.45 12.65 -16.82
C THR A 280 -1.39 13.81 -16.48
N ALA A 281 -1.69 14.00 -15.19
CA ALA A 281 -2.59 15.05 -14.66
C ALA A 281 -4.07 15.01 -15.08
N VAL A 282 -4.53 13.95 -15.75
CA VAL A 282 -5.96 13.82 -16.13
C VAL A 282 -6.91 13.55 -14.95
N GLY A 283 -6.39 13.13 -13.79
CA GLY A 283 -7.19 12.91 -12.57
C GLY A 283 -7.42 11.45 -12.17
N LYS A 284 -6.68 10.48 -12.72
CA LYS A 284 -6.80 9.03 -12.44
C LYS A 284 -6.96 8.70 -10.95
N SER A 285 -5.98 9.05 -10.13
CA SER A 285 -5.98 8.73 -8.70
C SER A 285 -7.09 9.47 -7.95
N THR A 286 -7.39 10.71 -8.33
CA THR A 286 -8.45 11.53 -7.71
C THR A 286 -9.84 10.94 -7.94
N VAL A 287 -10.16 10.61 -9.20
CA VAL A 287 -11.44 10.00 -9.58
C VAL A 287 -11.56 8.58 -9.00
N GLY A 288 -10.47 7.79 -9.06
CA GLY A 288 -10.47 6.42 -8.55
C GLY A 288 -10.68 6.36 -7.06
N TYR A 289 -10.03 7.25 -6.31
CA TYR A 289 -10.23 7.36 -4.87
C TYR A 289 -11.66 7.82 -4.53
N GLU A 290 -12.25 8.75 -5.29
CA GLU A 290 -13.65 9.14 -5.08
C GLU A 290 -14.61 7.97 -5.33
N ILE A 291 -14.42 7.19 -6.41
CA ILE A 291 -15.23 5.99 -6.68
C ILE A 291 -15.09 4.98 -5.53
N PHE A 292 -13.86 4.71 -5.10
CA PHE A 292 -13.59 3.85 -3.95
C PHE A 292 -14.33 4.33 -2.70
N MET A 293 -14.25 5.63 -2.38
CA MET A 293 -14.93 6.22 -1.22
C MET A 293 -16.46 6.16 -1.33
N GLN A 294 -17.03 6.31 -2.52
CA GLN A 294 -18.47 6.14 -2.73
C GLN A 294 -18.93 4.71 -2.43
N ILE A 295 -18.17 3.70 -2.86
CA ILE A 295 -18.48 2.28 -2.62
C ILE A 295 -18.28 1.93 -1.15
N TYR A 296 -17.17 2.36 -0.57
CA TYR A 296 -16.90 2.17 0.83
C TYR A 296 -18.05 2.70 1.72
N ARG A 297 -18.63 3.86 1.38
CA ARG A 297 -19.79 4.44 2.10
C ARG A 297 -21.07 3.59 2.03
N THR A 298 -21.18 2.64 1.09
CA THR A 298 -22.32 1.71 1.02
C THR A 298 -22.15 0.48 1.92
N GLY A 299 -20.98 0.33 2.56
CA GLY A 299 -20.63 -0.84 3.38
C GLY A 299 -20.05 -2.02 2.60
N VAL A 300 -19.98 -1.90 1.27
CA VAL A 300 -19.28 -2.87 0.42
C VAL A 300 -17.78 -2.83 0.70
N ARG A 301 -17.17 -4.01 0.85
CA ARG A 301 -15.71 -4.10 1.00
C ARG A 301 -15.03 -3.90 -0.34
N ALA A 302 -14.65 -2.66 -0.63
CA ALA A 302 -13.91 -2.29 -1.83
C ALA A 302 -12.40 -2.28 -1.55
N ALA A 303 -11.61 -2.49 -2.59
CA ALA A 303 -10.18 -2.22 -2.59
C ALA A 303 -9.83 -1.09 -3.56
N TYR A 304 -8.77 -0.34 -3.25
CA TYR A 304 -8.16 0.65 -4.14
C TYR A 304 -6.65 0.45 -4.20
N VAL A 305 -6.08 0.53 -5.40
CA VAL A 305 -4.62 0.47 -5.60
C VAL A 305 -4.21 1.55 -6.61
N ASP A 306 -3.17 2.33 -6.27
CA ASP A 306 -2.46 3.16 -7.26
C ASP A 306 -1.20 2.41 -7.68
N VAL A 307 -1.16 1.93 -8.93
CA VAL A 307 -0.06 1.05 -9.38
C VAL A 307 1.29 1.76 -9.40
N LYS A 308 1.33 3.10 -9.50
CA LYS A 308 2.59 3.86 -9.40
C LYS A 308 3.16 3.77 -7.98
N GLN A 309 2.31 3.71 -6.97
CA GLN A 309 2.74 3.73 -5.57
C GLN A 309 3.19 2.38 -5.04
N ILE A 310 2.73 1.27 -5.61
CA ILE A 310 3.16 -0.09 -5.21
C ILE A 310 4.39 -0.60 -5.97
N GLY A 311 4.92 0.19 -6.91
CA GLY A 311 6.07 -0.17 -7.75
C GLY A 311 7.28 0.76 -7.61
N ALA A 312 7.37 1.54 -6.53
CA ALA A 312 8.45 2.50 -6.33
C ALA A 312 9.78 1.80 -6.01
N LEU A 313 10.53 1.45 -7.06
CA LEU A 313 11.88 0.88 -7.00
C LEU A 313 12.79 1.67 -7.94
N ARG A 314 13.92 2.16 -7.43
CA ARG A 314 14.91 2.90 -8.22
C ARG A 314 16.33 2.55 -7.82
N PRO A 315 17.28 2.50 -8.77
CA PRO A 315 17.10 2.64 -10.23
C PRO A 315 16.24 1.52 -10.84
N THR A 316 15.51 1.82 -11.92
CA THR A 316 14.67 0.85 -12.63
C THR A 316 15.52 -0.13 -13.44
N ALA A 317 14.97 -1.30 -13.76
CA ALA A 317 15.63 -2.26 -14.64
C ALA A 317 15.66 -1.72 -16.09
N GLU A 318 16.75 -1.98 -16.82
CA GLU A 318 16.93 -1.49 -18.20
C GLU A 318 15.86 -2.03 -19.15
N ASP A 319 15.38 -3.25 -18.91
CA ASP A 319 14.38 -3.96 -19.69
C ASP A 319 12.94 -3.77 -19.16
N ASP A 320 12.75 -2.99 -18.09
CA ASP A 320 11.46 -2.62 -17.50
C ASP A 320 11.48 -1.18 -16.96
N VAL A 321 11.71 -0.22 -17.85
CA VAL A 321 11.88 1.20 -17.52
C VAL A 321 10.69 1.76 -16.73
N LEU A 322 9.47 1.33 -17.07
CA LEU A 322 8.23 1.73 -16.38
C LEU A 322 7.84 0.79 -15.23
N SER A 323 8.63 -0.26 -14.99
CA SER A 323 8.43 -1.25 -13.92
C SER A 323 7.06 -1.95 -13.99
N HIS A 324 6.51 -2.17 -15.20
CA HIS A 324 5.20 -2.79 -15.36
C HIS A 324 5.18 -4.23 -14.84
N ARG A 325 6.26 -5.00 -15.03
CA ARG A 325 6.32 -6.39 -14.54
C ARG A 325 6.31 -6.44 -13.02
N LEU A 326 7.11 -5.57 -12.38
CA LEU A 326 7.13 -5.43 -10.92
C LEU A 326 5.75 -4.99 -10.39
N LYS A 327 5.18 -3.94 -10.98
CA LYS A 327 3.86 -3.41 -10.60
C LYS A 327 2.77 -4.47 -10.74
N ALA A 328 2.79 -5.28 -11.80
CA ALA A 328 1.79 -6.33 -12.04
C ALA A 328 1.89 -7.46 -11.01
N ARG A 329 3.11 -7.93 -10.70
CA ARG A 329 3.34 -8.92 -9.64
C ARG A 329 2.93 -8.40 -8.26
N ASN A 330 3.25 -7.14 -7.95
CA ASN A 330 2.84 -6.51 -6.69
C ASN A 330 1.32 -6.33 -6.59
N LEU A 331 0.66 -5.92 -7.68
CA LEU A 331 -0.79 -5.80 -7.72
C LEU A 331 -1.46 -7.15 -7.47
N ALA A 332 -0.99 -8.22 -8.12
CA ALA A 332 -1.53 -9.56 -7.94
C ALA A 332 -1.38 -10.07 -6.49
N ALA A 333 -0.21 -9.86 -5.89
CA ALA A 333 0.05 -10.22 -4.49
C ALA A 333 -0.86 -9.46 -3.50
N ILE A 334 -0.99 -8.14 -3.67
CA ILE A 334 -1.88 -7.31 -2.84
C ILE A 334 -3.34 -7.71 -3.05
N TRP A 335 -3.73 -7.98 -4.30
CA TRP A 335 -5.11 -8.37 -4.63
C TRP A 335 -5.50 -9.70 -4.01
N ALA A 336 -4.61 -10.70 -4.03
CA ALA A 336 -4.86 -11.99 -3.38
C ALA A 336 -5.16 -11.83 -1.88
N GLU A 337 -4.42 -10.97 -1.20
CA GLU A 337 -4.61 -10.65 0.22
C GLU A 337 -5.90 -9.86 0.47
N TYR A 338 -6.24 -8.90 -0.39
CA TYR A 338 -7.53 -8.21 -0.32
C TYR A 338 -8.71 -9.14 -0.57
N ARG A 339 -8.59 -10.08 -1.50
CA ARG A 339 -9.59 -11.13 -1.74
C ARG A 339 -9.74 -12.06 -0.56
N ALA A 340 -8.64 -12.47 0.06
CA ALA A 340 -8.66 -13.26 1.30
C ALA A 340 -9.29 -12.46 2.46
N ALA A 341 -9.14 -11.14 2.49
CA ALA A 341 -9.84 -10.25 3.42
C ALA A 341 -11.31 -9.99 3.04
N GLY A 342 -11.78 -10.54 1.92
CA GLY A 342 -13.16 -10.48 1.44
C GLY A 342 -13.50 -9.19 0.69
N ALA A 343 -12.53 -8.60 -0.01
CA ALA A 343 -12.81 -7.53 -0.97
C ALA A 343 -13.70 -8.05 -2.12
N GLN A 344 -14.72 -7.25 -2.46
CA GLN A 344 -15.76 -7.58 -3.42
C GLN A 344 -15.58 -6.85 -4.76
N CYS A 345 -14.72 -5.83 -4.81
CA CYS A 345 -14.32 -5.14 -6.03
C CYS A 345 -12.97 -4.46 -5.83
N LEU A 346 -12.32 -4.10 -6.94
CA LEU A 346 -11.04 -3.40 -6.94
C LEU A 346 -11.09 -2.21 -7.89
N VAL A 347 -10.73 -1.03 -7.40
CA VAL A 347 -10.45 0.16 -8.21
C VAL A 347 -8.93 0.29 -8.35
N ILE A 348 -8.46 0.40 -9.58
CA ILE A 348 -7.05 0.59 -9.90
C ILE A 348 -6.90 1.96 -10.55
N SER A 349 -5.90 2.73 -10.14
CA SER A 349 -5.45 3.89 -10.90
C SER A 349 -4.02 3.69 -11.39
N GLY A 350 -3.78 4.03 -12.65
CA GLY A 350 -2.43 4.11 -13.18
C GLY A 350 -2.33 4.04 -14.68
N GLU A 351 -1.09 3.94 -15.13
CA GLU A 351 -0.68 3.85 -16.53
C GLU A 351 -1.25 2.58 -17.16
N ALA A 352 -2.01 2.74 -18.25
CA ALA A 352 -2.47 1.67 -19.12
C ALA A 352 -2.13 2.08 -20.54
N ASP A 353 -0.83 2.06 -20.82
CA ASP A 353 -0.27 2.75 -21.97
C ASP A 353 -0.47 1.96 -23.28
N SER A 354 -0.93 0.71 -23.18
CA SER A 354 -1.33 -0.15 -24.29
C SER A 354 -2.20 -1.32 -23.82
N ASP A 355 -2.90 -1.97 -24.75
CA ASP A 355 -3.64 -3.22 -24.50
C ASP A 355 -2.71 -4.36 -24.06
N ASP A 356 -1.47 -4.40 -24.54
CA ASP A 356 -0.48 -5.40 -24.14
C ASP A 356 -0.04 -5.22 -22.69
N THR A 357 0.17 -3.97 -22.27
CA THR A 357 0.43 -3.64 -20.87
C THR A 357 -0.72 -4.12 -20.00
N LEU A 358 -1.96 -3.78 -20.35
CA LEU A 358 -3.15 -4.21 -19.61
C LEU A 358 -3.30 -5.73 -19.55
N ARG A 359 -3.01 -6.43 -20.65
CA ARG A 359 -3.03 -7.89 -20.71
C ARG A 359 -2.05 -8.49 -19.71
N GLY A 360 -0.84 -7.95 -19.61
CA GLY A 360 0.16 -8.40 -18.64
C GLY A 360 -0.27 -8.22 -17.17
N TYR A 361 -1.07 -7.21 -16.85
CA TYR A 361 -1.71 -7.11 -15.52
C TYR A 361 -2.86 -8.10 -15.37
N ALA A 362 -3.75 -8.19 -16.35
CA ALA A 362 -4.94 -9.04 -16.30
C ALA A 362 -4.59 -10.54 -16.18
N GLU A 363 -3.54 -11.00 -16.84
CA GLU A 363 -3.04 -12.38 -16.76
C GLU A 363 -2.66 -12.81 -15.33
N LEU A 364 -2.30 -11.86 -14.46
CA LEU A 364 -1.95 -12.13 -13.06
C LEU A 364 -3.13 -11.93 -12.08
N LEU A 365 -4.31 -11.55 -12.57
CA LEU A 365 -5.51 -11.30 -11.77
C LEU A 365 -6.57 -12.38 -12.07
N PRO A 366 -6.61 -13.50 -11.32
CA PRO A 366 -7.57 -14.57 -11.58
C PRO A 366 -9.01 -14.14 -11.24
N ASP A 367 -9.96 -14.66 -12.01
CA ASP A 367 -11.41 -14.51 -11.78
C ASP A 367 -11.90 -13.06 -11.65
N VAL A 368 -11.36 -12.16 -12.49
CA VAL A 368 -11.77 -10.75 -12.52
C VAL A 368 -12.53 -10.39 -13.78
N ALA A 369 -13.52 -9.51 -13.63
CA ALA A 369 -14.17 -8.80 -14.74
C ALA A 369 -13.56 -7.40 -14.82
N LEU A 370 -12.57 -7.24 -15.70
CA LEU A 370 -11.86 -5.98 -15.90
C LEU A 370 -12.69 -5.01 -16.76
N THR A 371 -12.87 -3.79 -16.27
CA THR A 371 -13.40 -2.64 -17.01
C THR A 371 -12.34 -1.55 -17.01
N VAL A 372 -11.88 -1.13 -18.19
CA VAL A 372 -10.89 -0.07 -18.37
C VAL A 372 -11.59 1.22 -18.75
N CYS A 373 -11.56 2.20 -17.86
CA CYS A 373 -12.04 3.54 -18.14
C CYS A 373 -10.87 4.51 -18.34
N ARG A 374 -10.75 4.99 -19.57
CA ARG A 374 -9.82 6.04 -19.96
C ARG A 374 -10.42 7.40 -19.63
N LEU A 375 -9.76 8.14 -18.76
CA LEU A 375 -10.04 9.55 -18.53
C LEU A 375 -9.36 10.39 -19.62
N HIS A 376 -10.06 11.42 -20.08
CA HIS A 376 -9.57 12.36 -21.07
C HIS A 376 -9.68 13.81 -20.56
N ALA A 377 -8.74 14.66 -20.99
CA ALA A 377 -8.80 16.11 -20.83
C ALA A 377 -8.11 16.77 -22.02
N GLU A 378 -8.60 17.93 -22.41
CA GLU A 378 -8.00 18.74 -23.46
C GLU A 378 -6.60 19.24 -23.05
N PRO A 379 -5.69 19.49 -24.01
CA PRO A 379 -4.33 19.95 -23.73
C PRO A 379 -4.26 21.17 -22.80
N ALA A 380 -5.18 22.11 -22.96
CA ALA A 380 -5.26 23.31 -22.11
C ALA A 380 -5.55 22.96 -20.64
N THR A 381 -6.50 22.06 -20.40
CA THR A 381 -6.84 21.59 -19.05
C THR A 381 -5.74 20.74 -18.44
N LEU A 382 -5.05 19.90 -19.23
CA LEU A 382 -3.87 19.18 -18.77
C LEU A 382 -2.75 20.14 -18.35
N ALA A 383 -2.48 21.18 -19.14
CA ALA A 383 -1.48 22.20 -18.82
C ALA A 383 -1.81 22.97 -17.54
N GLU A 384 -3.08 23.38 -17.37
CA GLU A 384 -3.55 24.04 -16.16
C GLU A 384 -3.35 23.16 -14.92
N ARG A 385 -3.78 21.89 -15.00
CA ARG A 385 -3.65 20.93 -13.88
C ARG A 385 -2.19 20.63 -13.55
N VAL A 386 -1.32 20.50 -14.55
CA VAL A 386 0.13 20.33 -14.35
C VAL A 386 0.72 21.54 -13.62
N ALA A 387 0.36 22.76 -14.04
CA ALA A 387 0.84 23.99 -13.41
C ALA A 387 0.34 24.12 -11.95
N GLN A 388 -0.96 23.91 -11.72
CA GLN A 388 -1.55 23.93 -10.38
C GLN A 388 -0.89 22.91 -9.47
N ARG A 389 -0.67 21.68 -9.96
CA ARG A 389 -0.02 20.62 -9.20
C ARG A 389 1.45 20.92 -8.91
N GLY A 390 2.15 21.57 -9.84
CA GLY A 390 3.51 22.06 -9.63
C GLY A 390 3.63 23.08 -8.50
N GLN A 391 2.61 23.92 -8.33
CA GLN A 391 2.48 24.90 -7.25
C GLN A 391 1.96 24.32 -5.92
N GLY A 392 1.75 23.00 -5.87
CA GLY A 392 1.28 22.31 -4.68
C GLY A 392 -0.24 22.10 -4.60
N GLY A 393 -0.98 22.45 -5.64
CA GLY A 393 -2.39 22.12 -5.78
C GLY A 393 -2.65 20.61 -5.96
N GLY A 394 -3.90 20.18 -5.75
CA GLY A 394 -4.30 18.78 -5.86
C GLY A 394 -3.86 17.89 -4.68
N PRO A 395 -4.19 16.59 -4.72
CA PRO A 395 -3.84 15.66 -3.64
C PRO A 395 -2.33 15.58 -3.44
N THR A 396 -1.90 15.57 -2.18
CA THR A 396 -0.48 15.40 -1.84
C THR A 396 -0.17 13.90 -1.80
N ILE A 397 0.52 13.41 -2.81
CA ILE A 397 0.90 12.01 -2.96
C ILE A 397 2.43 11.90 -2.85
N PRO A 398 2.99 10.92 -2.12
CA PRO A 398 4.43 10.64 -2.14
C PRO A 398 4.91 10.41 -3.57
N GLY A 399 5.98 11.09 -3.97
CA GLY A 399 6.50 10.97 -5.33
C GLY A 399 5.73 11.71 -6.40
N ASP A 400 5.01 12.75 -6.02
CA ASP A 400 4.48 13.72 -6.98
C ASP A 400 5.62 14.49 -7.67
N GLU A 401 6.05 13.96 -8.81
CA GLU A 401 7.15 14.48 -9.63
C GLU A 401 6.87 15.87 -10.22
N LEU A 402 5.65 16.39 -10.13
CA LEU A 402 5.31 17.72 -10.61
C LEU A 402 5.66 18.81 -9.59
N ARG A 403 5.54 18.50 -8.29
CA ARG A 403 5.68 19.50 -7.22
C ARG A 403 7.10 20.07 -7.15
N GLY A 404 7.19 21.39 -7.07
CA GLY A 404 8.47 22.09 -6.92
C GLY A 404 9.30 22.17 -8.20
N LEU A 405 8.76 21.74 -9.35
CA LEU A 405 9.40 21.96 -10.65
C LEU A 405 9.26 23.40 -11.13
N GLY A 406 10.27 23.87 -11.87
CA GLY A 406 10.22 25.17 -12.55
C GLY A 406 9.26 25.18 -13.75
N SER A 407 8.84 26.39 -14.15
CA SER A 407 7.86 26.61 -15.23
C SER A 407 8.18 25.85 -16.53
N ASP A 408 9.43 25.88 -16.99
CA ASP A 408 9.83 25.22 -18.24
C ASP A 408 9.71 23.68 -18.17
N ALA A 409 10.00 23.10 -16.99
CA ALA A 409 9.87 21.66 -16.80
C ALA A 409 8.40 21.25 -16.75
N LEU A 410 7.55 22.04 -16.08
CA LEU A 410 6.10 21.85 -16.06
C LEU A 410 5.49 21.98 -17.47
N HIS A 411 5.93 22.95 -18.26
CA HIS A 411 5.48 23.12 -19.64
C HIS A 411 5.80 21.89 -20.50
N ARG A 412 7.04 21.39 -20.44
CA ARG A 412 7.43 20.16 -21.15
C ARG A 412 6.63 18.93 -20.71
N ILE A 413 6.22 18.86 -19.43
CA ILE A 413 5.37 17.77 -18.94
C ILE A 413 3.94 17.91 -19.47
N ALA A 414 3.40 19.12 -19.52
CA ALA A 414 2.09 19.38 -20.10
C ALA A 414 2.04 19.00 -21.59
N GLU A 415 3.08 19.33 -22.37
CA GLU A 415 3.18 18.91 -23.78
C GLU A 415 3.21 17.38 -23.93
N ARG A 416 3.98 16.69 -23.08
CA ARG A 416 3.98 15.21 -23.06
C ARG A 416 2.62 14.64 -22.68
N ALA A 417 1.95 15.20 -21.67
CA ALA A 417 0.61 14.78 -21.27
C ALA A 417 -0.40 14.94 -22.41
N ALA A 418 -0.33 16.03 -23.16
CA ALA A 418 -1.16 16.24 -24.35
C ALA A 418 -0.86 15.21 -25.46
N HIS A 419 0.42 14.88 -25.66
CA HIS A 419 0.82 13.85 -26.62
C HIS A 419 0.36 12.43 -26.19
N GLU A 420 0.48 12.11 -24.89
CA GLU A 420 -0.06 10.88 -24.29
C GLU A 420 -1.57 10.77 -24.54
N ALA A 421 -2.33 11.84 -24.25
CA ALA A 421 -3.79 11.87 -24.46
C ALA A 421 -4.15 11.61 -25.93
N LYS A 422 -3.46 12.26 -26.88
CA LYS A 422 -3.68 12.06 -28.32
C LYS A 422 -3.33 10.65 -28.78
N THR A 423 -2.27 10.06 -28.23
CA THR A 423 -1.84 8.70 -28.55
C THR A 423 -2.89 7.69 -28.10
N LEU A 424 -3.36 7.83 -26.86
CA LEU A 424 -4.43 6.98 -26.31
C LEU A 424 -5.74 7.13 -27.11
N ASP A 425 -6.10 8.34 -27.53
CA ASP A 425 -7.27 8.57 -28.37
C ASP A 425 -7.16 7.88 -29.73
N SER A 426 -5.99 7.95 -30.36
CA SER A 426 -5.75 7.30 -31.66
C SER A 426 -5.77 5.77 -31.57
N ALA A 427 -5.38 5.21 -30.42
CA ALA A 427 -5.38 3.77 -30.19
C ALA A 427 -6.77 3.20 -29.85
N SER A 428 -7.77 4.05 -29.56
CA SER A 428 -9.08 3.63 -29.02
C SER A 428 -8.97 2.69 -27.80
N ALA A 429 -7.88 2.81 -27.02
CA ALA A 429 -7.61 1.95 -25.87
C ALA A 429 -8.61 2.15 -24.72
N GLY A 430 -9.08 1.05 -24.14
CA GLY A 430 -10.02 1.00 -23.02
C GLY A 430 -11.49 0.82 -23.42
N ASP A 431 -12.30 0.29 -22.50
CA ASP A 431 -13.72 0.00 -22.72
C ASP A 431 -14.57 1.28 -22.73
N LEU A 432 -14.15 2.29 -21.97
CA LEU A 432 -14.86 3.55 -21.78
C LEU A 432 -13.92 4.74 -21.90
N ARG A 433 -14.37 5.82 -22.54
CA ARG A 433 -13.69 7.13 -22.54
C ARG A 433 -14.57 8.17 -21.84
N VAL A 434 -14.08 8.80 -20.77
CA VAL A 434 -14.80 9.83 -20.00
C VAL A 434 -14.01 11.14 -19.97
N ASP A 435 -14.62 12.22 -20.47
CA ASP A 435 -14.02 13.56 -20.43
C ASP A 435 -14.10 14.17 -19.03
N THR A 436 -13.04 14.86 -18.64
CA THR A 436 -12.89 15.45 -17.30
C THR A 436 -12.84 16.98 -17.32
N ASP A 437 -12.89 17.60 -18.50
CA ASP A 437 -12.81 19.06 -18.68
C ASP A 437 -14.01 19.76 -18.04
N GLY A 438 -13.75 20.79 -17.23
CA GLY A 438 -14.79 21.60 -16.58
C GLY A 438 -15.69 20.85 -15.59
N ARG A 439 -15.37 19.59 -15.26
CA ARG A 439 -16.19 18.73 -14.40
C ARG A 439 -15.55 18.53 -13.03
N SER A 440 -16.40 18.45 -12.01
CA SER A 440 -16.00 18.03 -10.67
C SER A 440 -15.63 16.55 -10.63
N VAL A 441 -14.85 16.17 -9.62
CA VAL A 441 -14.45 14.77 -9.40
C VAL A 441 -15.69 13.88 -9.20
N GLN A 442 -16.71 14.39 -8.51
CA GLN A 442 -17.96 13.69 -8.22
C GLN A 442 -18.77 13.42 -9.50
N GLU A 443 -18.86 14.41 -10.40
CA GLU A 443 -19.53 14.25 -11.69
C GLU A 443 -18.83 13.25 -12.60
N VAL A 444 -17.49 13.26 -12.61
CA VAL A 444 -16.70 12.29 -13.39
C VAL A 444 -16.86 10.89 -12.79
N ALA A 445 -16.74 10.74 -11.46
CA ALA A 445 -16.91 9.46 -10.78
C ALA A 445 -18.30 8.86 -11.03
N ALA A 446 -19.36 9.67 -10.98
CA ALA A 446 -20.73 9.23 -11.27
C ALA A 446 -20.89 8.74 -12.71
N ASP A 447 -20.32 9.45 -13.69
CA ASP A 447 -20.37 9.09 -15.11
C ASP A 447 -19.57 7.82 -15.43
N VAL A 448 -18.37 7.67 -14.85
CA VAL A 448 -17.60 6.43 -14.95
C VAL A 448 -18.41 5.23 -14.46
N ARG A 449 -19.05 5.35 -13.29
CA ARG A 449 -19.86 4.27 -12.72
C ARG A 449 -21.10 3.97 -13.58
N ALA A 450 -21.82 5.00 -14.02
CA ALA A 450 -23.01 4.84 -14.84
C ALA A 450 -22.70 4.16 -16.18
N ARG A 451 -21.62 4.57 -16.86
CA ARG A 451 -21.21 3.99 -18.15
C ARG A 451 -20.54 2.63 -18.02
N GLY A 452 -19.99 2.30 -16.86
CA GLY A 452 -19.48 0.96 -16.51
C GLY A 452 -20.57 0.00 -16.03
N ASP A 453 -21.79 0.08 -16.58
CA ASP A 453 -22.95 -0.74 -16.17
C ASP A 453 -23.24 -0.65 -14.65
N ASN A 454 -23.31 0.57 -14.13
CA ASN A 454 -23.51 0.87 -12.70
C ASN A 454 -22.44 0.24 -11.78
N TRP A 455 -21.16 0.36 -12.17
CA TRP A 455 -20.05 -0.26 -11.47
C TRP A 455 -19.95 0.13 -9.97
N PRO A 456 -19.64 -0.82 -9.06
CA PRO A 456 -19.55 -2.26 -9.28
C PRO A 456 -20.95 -2.89 -9.24
N LYS A 457 -21.28 -3.67 -10.27
CA LYS A 457 -22.52 -4.45 -10.32
C LYS A 457 -22.35 -5.75 -9.52
N LEU A 458 -22.51 -5.63 -8.20
CA LEU A 458 -22.33 -6.76 -7.27
C LEU A 458 -23.58 -7.63 -7.11
N PHE A 459 -24.74 -7.12 -7.49
CA PHE A 459 -26.02 -7.82 -7.42
C PHE A 459 -26.72 -7.77 -8.79
N PRO A 460 -27.47 -8.82 -9.18
CA PRO A 460 -28.21 -8.89 -10.44
C PRO A 460 -29.21 -7.75 -10.65
#